data_AF-A0A4Y8CC76-F1
#
_entry.id   AF-A0A4Y8CC76-F1
#
_cell.length_a   1.000
_cell.length_b   1.000
_cell.length_c   1.000
_cell.angle_alpha   90.00
_cell.angle_beta   90.00
_cell.angle_gamma   90.00
#
_symmetry.space_group_name_H-M   'P 1'
#
loop_
_entity.id
_entity.type
_entity.pdbx_description
1 polymer ?
#
loop_
_entity_poly.entity_id
_entity_poly.type
_entity_poly.pdbx_seq_one_letter_code
_entity_poly.pdbx_strand_id
1 'polypeptide(L)'
;MFYEKIQTPAYILEEDKLRKNCELLASVGEKSGAKVLLALKGFAFSGAMKIVGEYLKGCTCSGLWEAKFAKEYMDKEIHTYS
;
A
#
# COMPACT_ATOMS: atom_id res chain seq x y z
N MET A 1 -17.82 -7.10 -21.70
CA MET A 1 -17.30 -6.66 -20.39
C MET A 1 -15.78 -6.59 -20.41
N PHE A 2 -15.13 -5.67 -19.67
CA PHE A 2 -13.65 -5.60 -19.58
C PHE A 2 -13.02 -6.96 -19.18
N TYR A 3 -13.65 -7.67 -18.25
CA TYR A 3 -13.20 -8.97 -17.76
C TYR A 3 -13.25 -10.10 -18.79
N GLU A 4 -14.02 -9.97 -19.88
CA GLU A 4 -14.10 -11.02 -20.92
C GLU A 4 -12.89 -11.02 -21.86
N LYS A 5 -12.12 -9.92 -21.90
CA LYS A 5 -11.00 -9.74 -22.84
C LYS A 5 -9.61 -9.95 -22.24
N ILE A 6 -9.52 -10.09 -20.92
CA ILE A 6 -8.25 -10.31 -20.23
C ILE A 6 -7.87 -11.80 -20.31
N GLN A 7 -6.56 -12.07 -20.39
CA GLN A 7 -6.08 -13.44 -20.30
C GLN A 7 -6.11 -13.90 -18.84
N THR A 8 -6.72 -15.05 -18.57
CA THR A 8 -6.82 -15.64 -17.23
C THR A 8 -5.72 -16.67 -16.98
N PRO A 9 -5.24 -16.83 -15.72
CA PRO A 9 -5.69 -16.15 -14.50
C PRO A 9 -5.04 -14.77 -14.30
N ALA A 10 -5.75 -13.86 -13.62
CA ALA A 10 -5.23 -12.53 -13.28
C ALA A 10 -5.74 -12.06 -11.92
N TYR A 11 -4.86 -11.40 -11.16
CA TYR A 11 -5.27 -10.60 -9.99
C TYR A 11 -5.59 -9.19 -10.46
N ILE A 12 -6.82 -8.73 -10.22
CA ILE A 12 -7.28 -7.39 -10.60
C ILE A 12 -7.53 -6.58 -9.34
N LEU A 13 -6.73 -5.54 -9.16
CA LEU A 13 -6.92 -4.57 -8.09
C LEU A 13 -7.86 -3.47 -8.57
N GLU A 14 -8.89 -3.18 -7.78
CA GLU A 14 -9.83 -2.09 -8.07
C GLU A 14 -9.41 -0.82 -7.31
N GLU A 15 -9.01 0.21 -8.05
CA GLU A 15 -8.50 1.46 -7.48
C GLU A 15 -9.51 2.14 -6.55
N ASP A 16 -10.78 2.25 -6.95
CA ASP A 16 -11.82 2.90 -6.13
C ASP A 16 -12.01 2.20 -4.78
N LYS A 17 -11.91 0.86 -4.76
CA LYS A 17 -12.02 0.09 -3.52
C LYS A 17 -10.78 0.29 -2.64
N LEU A 18 -9.60 0.34 -3.23
CA LEU A 18 -8.36 0.63 -2.50
C LEU A 18 -8.40 2.04 -1.89
N ARG A 19 -8.76 3.06 -2.66
CA ARG A 19 -8.84 4.45 -2.20
C ARG A 19 -9.82 4.60 -1.04
N LYS A 20 -11.01 4.01 -1.12
CA LYS A 20 -11.98 3.99 -0.01
C LYS A 20 -11.40 3.44 1.29
N ASN A 21 -10.62 2.35 1.20
CA ASN A 21 -9.96 1.80 2.39
C ASN A 21 -8.85 2.74 2.91
N CYS A 22 -8.06 3.33 2.01
CA CYS A 22 -7.02 4.27 2.37
C CYS A 22 -7.57 5.57 3.01
N GLU A 23 -8.71 6.08 2.52
CA GLU A 23 -9.43 7.22 3.10
C GLU A 23 -9.88 6.93 4.54
N LEU A 24 -10.41 5.73 4.78
CA LEU A 24 -10.78 5.31 6.13
C LEU A 24 -9.57 5.28 7.06
N LEU A 25 -8.45 4.68 6.63
CA LEU A 25 -7.22 4.61 7.40
C LEU A 25 -6.61 6.00 7.65
N ALA A 26 -6.66 6.89 6.65
CA ALA A 26 -6.22 8.27 6.80
C ALA A 26 -7.08 9.01 7.84
N SER A 27 -8.41 8.83 7.83
CA SER A 27 -9.30 9.42 8.82
C SER A 27 -9.01 8.93 10.24
N VAL A 28 -8.64 7.65 10.42
CA VAL A 28 -8.19 7.14 11.72
C VAL A 28 -6.91 7.86 12.17
N GLY A 29 -5.92 8.02 11.28
CA GLY A 29 -4.69 8.75 11.59
C GLY A 29 -4.94 10.22 11.95
N GLU A 30 -5.82 10.90 11.21
CA GLU A 30 -6.21 12.29 11.46
C GLU A 30 -6.89 12.46 12.83
N LYS A 31 -7.86 11.60 13.15
CA LYS A 31 -8.64 11.70 14.40
C LYS A 31 -7.86 11.30 15.64
N SER A 32 -6.89 10.40 15.50
CA SER A 32 -6.12 9.86 16.63
C SER A 32 -4.73 10.49 16.80
N GLY A 33 -4.20 11.15 15.76
CA GLY A 33 -2.80 11.58 15.71
C GLY A 33 -1.80 10.46 15.43
N ALA A 34 -2.26 9.21 15.23
CA ALA A 34 -1.39 8.08 14.96
C ALA A 34 -0.87 8.07 13.51
N LYS A 35 0.30 7.46 13.30
CA LYS A 35 0.89 7.24 11.98
C LYS A 35 0.57 5.83 11.52
N VAL A 36 -0.24 5.71 10.47
CA VAL A 36 -0.59 4.42 9.87
C VAL A 36 0.45 4.04 8.82
N LEU A 37 0.98 2.83 8.92
CA LEU A 37 1.98 2.27 8.01
C LEU A 37 1.43 1.02 7.33
N LEU A 38 1.80 0.79 6.06
CA LEU A 38 1.48 -0.43 5.33
C LEU A 38 2.47 -1.56 5.71
N ALA A 39 1.95 -2.70 6.16
CA ALA A 39 2.76 -3.89 6.38
C ALA A 39 2.97 -4.66 5.05
N LEU A 40 4.19 -4.59 4.49
CA LEU A 40 4.48 -5.13 3.16
C LEU A 40 4.32 -6.65 3.05
N LYS A 41 4.48 -7.37 4.15
CA LYS A 41 4.31 -8.82 4.24
C LYS A 41 2.95 -9.31 3.75
N GLY A 42 1.90 -8.49 3.90
CA GLY A 42 0.53 -8.83 3.49
C GLY A 42 0.09 -8.20 2.17
N PHE A 43 0.69 -7.07 1.76
CA PHE A 43 0.32 -6.36 0.55
C PHE A 43 1.49 -5.53 0.01
N ALA A 44 1.93 -5.88 -1.21
CA ALA A 44 3.03 -5.23 -1.92
C ALA A 44 2.71 -5.08 -3.42
N PHE A 45 1.49 -4.66 -3.76
CA PHE A 45 1.07 -4.47 -5.15
C PHE A 45 1.76 -3.23 -5.74
N SER A 46 2.88 -3.42 -6.45
CA SER A 46 3.79 -2.34 -6.90
C SER A 46 3.08 -1.18 -7.61
N GLY A 47 2.14 -1.47 -8.52
CA GLY A 47 1.38 -0.46 -9.25
C GLY A 47 0.46 0.41 -8.38
N ALA A 48 0.21 0.03 -7.12
CA ALA A 48 -0.68 0.73 -6.21
C ALA A 48 0.05 1.46 -5.07
N MET A 49 1.35 1.25 -4.91
CA MET A 49 2.12 1.78 -3.77
C MET A 49 2.10 3.30 -3.71
N LYS A 50 2.13 3.97 -4.87
CA LYS A 50 2.00 5.43 -4.96
C LYS A 50 0.64 5.92 -4.47
N ILE A 51 -0.45 5.24 -4.86
CA ILE A 51 -1.81 5.54 -4.41
C ILE A 51 -1.88 5.38 -2.89
N VAL A 52 -1.41 4.27 -2.33
CA VAL A 52 -1.41 4.05 -0.87
C VAL A 52 -0.60 5.14 -0.15
N GLY A 53 0.53 5.56 -0.72
CA GLY A 53 1.40 6.62 -0.19
C GLY A 53 0.79 8.03 -0.21
N GLU A 54 -0.32 8.26 -0.92
CA GLU A 54 -1.10 9.51 -0.82
C GLU A 54 -1.81 9.63 0.54
N TYR A 55 -2.09 8.50 1.21
CA TYR A 55 -2.89 8.43 2.42
C TYR A 55 -2.09 7.99 3.65
N LEU A 56 -1.27 6.94 3.51
CA LEU A 56 -0.52 6.34 4.62
C LEU A 56 0.86 7.00 4.79
N LYS A 57 1.49 6.82 5.95
CA LYS A 57 2.74 7.51 6.31
C LYS A 57 4.01 6.76 5.88
N GLY A 58 3.90 5.51 5.45
CA GLY A 58 5.05 4.69 5.10
C GLY A 58 4.78 3.20 5.14
N CYS A 59 5.85 2.41 5.18
CA CYS A 59 5.80 0.96 5.24
C CYS A 59 6.50 0.41 6.49
N THR A 60 5.94 -0.65 7.06
CA THR A 60 6.69 -1.56 7.95
C THR A 60 7.26 -2.71 7.13
N CYS A 61 8.54 -2.98 7.35
CA CYS A 61 9.35 -3.92 6.58
C CYS A 61 9.93 -4.97 7.50
N SER A 62 9.89 -6.23 7.06
CA SER A 62 10.38 -7.41 7.78
C SER A 62 11.79 -7.83 7.36
N GLY A 63 12.43 -7.06 6.48
CA GLY A 63 13.81 -7.28 6.07
C GLY A 63 14.26 -6.33 4.97
N LEU A 64 15.50 -6.53 4.50
CA LEU A 64 16.18 -5.64 3.55
C LEU A 64 15.42 -5.46 2.23
N TRP A 65 14.83 -6.53 1.69
CA TRP A 65 14.16 -6.48 0.39
C TRP A 65 12.84 -5.71 0.44
N GLU A 66 12.07 -5.86 1.51
CA GLU A 66 10.87 -5.05 1.73
C GLU A 66 11.23 -3.58 1.95
N ALA A 67 12.31 -3.29 2.68
CA ALA A 67 12.79 -1.92 2.85
C ALA A 67 13.20 -1.27 1.52
N LYS A 68 13.90 -2.02 0.64
CA LYS A 68 14.23 -1.56 -0.72
C LYS A 68 12.96 -1.31 -1.55
N PHE A 69 12.00 -2.22 -1.51
CA PHE A 69 10.72 -2.07 -2.21
C PHE A 69 9.94 -0.84 -1.72
N ALA A 70 9.85 -0.63 -0.40
CA ALA A 70 9.21 0.55 0.18
C ALA A 70 9.85 1.85 -0.33
N LYS A 71 11.19 1.87 -0.39
CA LYS A 71 11.95 3.04 -0.89
C LYS A 71 11.67 3.32 -2.36
N GLU A 72 11.63 2.28 -3.18
CA GLU A 72 11.46 2.41 -4.63
C GLU A 72 10.03 2.80 -5.02
N TYR A 73 9.00 2.18 -4.41
CA TYR A 73 7.62 2.28 -4.89
C TYR A 73 6.72 3.23 -4.10
N MET A 74 7.02 3.49 -2.81
CA MET A 74 6.22 4.40 -1.98
C MET A 74 6.98 5.68 -1.61
N ASP A 75 8.30 5.58 -1.37
CA ASP A 75 9.19 6.69 -0.99
C ASP A 75 8.66 7.54 0.17
N LYS A 76 8.28 6.85 1.25
CA LYS A 76 7.80 7.44 2.52
C LYS A 76 8.63 6.91 3.68
N GLU A 77 8.10 6.93 4.90
CA GLU A 77 8.81 6.35 6.04
C GLU A 77 8.99 4.84 5.89
N ILE A 78 10.16 4.36 6.29
CA ILE A 78 10.51 2.94 6.22
C ILE A 78 10.91 2.52 7.63
N HIS A 79 10.09 1.67 8.23
CA HIS A 79 10.30 1.14 9.57
C HIS A 79 10.67 -0.33 9.42
N THR A 80 11.91 -0.67 9.73
CA THR A 80 12.40 -2.06 9.72
C THR A 80 12.71 -2.50 11.13
N TYR A 81 12.53 -3.79 11.40
CA TYR A 81 13.03 -4.45 12.59
C TYR A 81 14.02 -5.53 12.14
N SER A 82 15.17 -5.62 12.80
CA SER A 82 16.27 -6.55 12.51
C SER A 82 16.78 -7.15 13.81
#